data_AF-A0A4D4M6Y3-F1
#
_entry.id   AF-A0A4D4M6Y3-F1
#
_cell.length_a   1.000
_cell.length_b   1.000
_cell.length_c   1.000
_cell.angle_alpha   90.00
_cell.angle_beta   90.00
_cell.angle_gamma   90.00
#
_symmetry.space_group_name_H-M   'P 1'
#
loop_
_entity.id
_entity.type
_entity.pdbx_description
1 polymer ?
#
loop_
_entity_poly.entity_id
_entity_poly.type
_entity_poly.pdbx_seq_one_letter_code
_entity_poly.pdbx_strand_id
1 'polypeptide(L)'
;MNLSRRTVLLAATGAAAGLVPGLSGTAGAATRNLQPYASYWYPDSLPSGTPGTGITWRSLKAWRAENDTDLAFNAAAVPLAARFTPTPANTTARSGQARIQSLVSFGPTSSNPAQGAPTADYYALTHWSYVDELVFWGGSSG
;
A
#
# COMPACT_ATOMS: atom_id res chain seq x y z
N MET A 1 36.38 45.22 -14.84
CA MET A 1 35.44 45.11 -13.70
C MET A 1 34.12 44.61 -14.25
N ASN A 2 33.82 43.31 -14.09
CA ASN A 2 32.62 42.67 -14.63
C ASN A 2 31.50 42.72 -13.60
N LEU A 3 30.42 43.45 -13.91
CA LEU A 3 29.19 43.45 -13.13
C LEU A 3 28.27 42.34 -13.65
N SER A 4 27.90 41.43 -12.75
CA SER A 4 27.13 40.20 -13.01
C SER A 4 25.62 40.46 -13.13
N ARG A 5 24.95 39.59 -13.91
CA ARG A 5 23.53 39.60 -14.34
C ARG A 5 22.50 39.41 -13.21
N ARG A 6 22.74 39.92 -12.01
CA ARG A 6 21.92 39.68 -10.82
C ARG A 6 21.00 40.84 -10.40
N THR A 7 20.79 41.85 -11.26
CA THR A 7 20.15 43.13 -10.86
C THR A 7 18.97 43.57 -11.72
N VAL A 8 18.17 42.67 -12.34
CA VAL A 8 17.08 43.14 -13.25
C VAL A 8 15.66 42.65 -12.96
N LEU A 9 15.36 41.77 -11.99
CA LEU A 9 13.95 41.44 -11.70
C LEU A 9 13.59 41.56 -10.21
N LEU A 10 13.44 42.80 -9.76
CA LEU A 10 12.86 43.15 -8.44
C LEU A 10 11.82 44.28 -8.53
N ALA A 11 11.18 44.50 -9.67
CA ALA A 11 10.17 45.55 -9.80
C ALA A 11 8.95 45.10 -10.62
N ALA A 12 7.96 44.50 -9.95
CA ALA A 12 6.58 44.47 -10.42
C ALA A 12 5.62 44.14 -9.25
N THR A 13 5.59 44.99 -8.23
CA THR A 13 4.46 45.09 -7.30
C THR A 13 3.51 46.15 -7.83
N GLY A 14 2.24 45.79 -8.07
CA GLY A 14 1.25 46.73 -8.62
C GLY A 14 -0.16 46.17 -8.78
N ALA A 15 -0.82 45.95 -7.65
CA ALA A 15 -2.27 46.04 -7.37
C ALA A 15 -3.31 45.86 -8.52
N ALA A 16 -4.09 44.78 -8.43
CA ALA A 16 -5.51 44.79 -8.78
C ALA A 16 -6.30 43.93 -7.78
N ALA A 17 -6.91 44.59 -6.79
CA ALA A 17 -7.88 44.00 -5.90
C ALA A 17 -9.23 43.88 -6.64
N GLY A 18 -9.71 42.66 -6.83
CA GLY A 18 -11.03 42.35 -7.39
C GLY A 18 -11.73 41.30 -6.53
N LEU A 19 -12.77 41.74 -5.84
CA LEU A 19 -13.64 41.01 -4.91
C LEU A 19 -14.08 39.63 -5.39
N VAL A 20 -13.63 38.57 -4.70
CA VAL A 20 -14.34 37.28 -4.64
C VAL A 20 -14.74 37.06 -3.19
N PRO A 21 -16.03 37.10 -2.83
CA PRO A 21 -16.46 36.89 -1.46
C PRO A 21 -16.24 35.43 -1.04
N GLY A 22 -15.42 35.23 -0.02
CA GLY A 22 -15.66 34.27 1.06
C GLY A 22 -15.88 32.81 0.68
N LEU A 23 -14.81 32.11 0.33
CA LEU A 23 -14.65 30.68 0.66
C LEU A 23 -13.26 30.43 1.25
N SER A 24 -12.87 31.24 2.24
CA SER A 24 -11.77 30.88 3.15
C SER A 24 -12.30 29.90 4.19
N GLY A 25 -12.73 28.73 3.73
CA GLY A 25 -12.79 27.56 4.58
C GLY A 25 -11.36 27.09 4.74
N THR A 26 -10.72 27.38 5.88
CA THR A 26 -9.62 26.53 6.35
C THR A 26 -10.25 25.19 6.68
N ALA A 27 -10.52 24.38 5.65
CA ALA A 27 -10.60 22.95 5.85
C ALA A 27 -9.25 22.60 6.45
N GLY A 28 -9.23 22.34 7.76
CA GLY A 28 -8.05 21.79 8.40
C GLY A 28 -7.69 20.57 7.56
N ALA A 29 -6.60 20.66 6.80
CA ALA A 29 -6.04 19.50 6.14
C ALA A 29 -5.63 18.61 7.30
N ALA A 30 -6.51 17.69 7.69
CA ALA A 30 -6.16 16.60 8.58
C ALA A 30 -4.87 16.04 7.98
N THR A 31 -3.80 16.00 8.77
CA THR A 31 -2.53 15.42 8.39
C THR A 31 -2.82 14.02 7.86
N ARG A 32 -2.90 13.89 6.54
CA ARG A 32 -3.22 12.62 5.92
C ARG A 32 -2.03 11.72 6.21
N ASN A 33 -2.32 10.59 6.85
CA ASN A 33 -1.38 9.49 6.85
C ASN A 33 -1.15 9.09 5.38
N LEU A 34 0.07 9.30 4.88
CA LEU A 34 0.45 8.99 3.50
C LEU A 34 1.01 7.56 3.37
N GLN A 35 1.05 6.77 4.45
CA GLN A 35 1.45 5.38 4.42
C GLN A 35 0.41 4.56 3.62
N PRO A 36 0.79 3.90 2.51
CA PRO A 36 -0.10 2.96 1.86
C PRO A 36 -0.26 1.71 2.70
N TYR A 37 -1.50 1.22 2.79
CA TYR A 37 -1.82 -0.01 3.48
C TYR A 37 -2.35 -1.07 2.51
N ALA A 38 -2.11 -2.34 2.82
CA ALA A 38 -2.66 -3.46 2.10
C ALA A 38 -4.19 -3.35 2.09
N SER A 39 -4.79 -3.58 0.93
CA SER A 39 -6.22 -3.44 0.75
C SER A 39 -6.99 -4.60 1.39
N TYR A 40 -8.12 -4.27 2.00
CA TYR A 40 -9.14 -5.21 2.41
C TYR A 40 -10.52 -4.56 2.19
N TRP A 41 -11.54 -5.40 2.09
CA TRP A 41 -12.90 -4.97 1.84
C TRP A 41 -13.89 -5.82 2.61
N TYR A 42 -15.02 -5.20 2.92
CA TYR A 42 -16.24 -5.91 3.22
C TYR A 42 -16.99 -6.21 1.91
N PRO A 43 -17.97 -7.12 1.95
CA PRO A 43 -19.02 -7.16 0.94
C PRO A 43 -19.80 -5.82 0.88
N ASP A 44 -20.93 -5.80 0.17
CA ASP A 44 -21.78 -4.61 0.13
C ASP A 44 -22.47 -4.30 1.47
N SER A 45 -22.64 -5.32 2.34
CA SER A 45 -23.17 -5.18 3.69
C SER A 45 -22.05 -4.80 4.67
N LEU A 46 -22.03 -3.54 5.09
CA LEU A 46 -21.10 -3.05 6.11
C LEU A 46 -21.59 -3.42 7.52
N PRO A 47 -20.68 -3.54 8.52
CA PRO A 47 -21.09 -3.70 9.91
C PRO A 47 -21.90 -2.50 10.42
N SER A 48 -22.67 -2.70 11.50
CA SER A 48 -23.35 -1.61 12.19
C SER A 48 -22.40 -0.81 13.09
N GLY A 49 -22.59 0.50 13.21
CA GLY A 49 -21.84 1.36 14.11
C GLY A 49 -20.74 2.15 13.39
N THR A 50 -19.60 2.32 14.07
CA THR A 50 -18.43 3.06 13.56
C THR A 50 -17.24 2.11 13.49
N PRO A 51 -16.38 2.17 12.45
CA PRO A 51 -15.15 1.39 12.41
C PRO A 51 -14.29 1.61 13.66
N GLY A 52 -13.66 0.54 14.16
CA GLY A 52 -12.63 0.66 15.19
C GLY A 52 -11.39 1.42 14.69
N THR A 53 -10.51 1.82 15.60
CA THR A 53 -9.26 2.53 15.26
C THR A 53 -8.44 1.76 14.23
N GLY A 54 -8.05 2.43 13.15
CA GLY A 54 -7.27 1.82 12.05
C GLY A 54 -8.09 0.99 11.06
N ILE A 55 -9.39 0.78 11.33
CA ILE A 55 -10.31 0.08 10.44
C ILE A 55 -10.98 1.09 9.50
N THR A 56 -11.03 0.74 8.22
CA THR A 56 -11.73 1.46 7.17
C THR A 56 -12.76 0.51 6.58
N TRP A 57 -14.04 0.89 6.62
CA TRP A 57 -15.10 0.13 5.97
C TRP A 57 -15.18 0.53 4.49
N ARG A 58 -14.90 -0.42 3.61
CA ARG A 58 -15.00 -0.26 2.14
C ARG A 58 -15.78 -1.44 1.58
N SER A 59 -16.76 -1.17 0.72
CA SER A 59 -17.48 -2.20 -0.03
C SER A 59 -16.67 -2.61 -1.26
N LEU A 60 -16.42 -3.91 -1.43
CA LEU A 60 -15.79 -4.45 -2.64
C LEU A 60 -16.64 -4.19 -3.88
N LYS A 61 -17.98 -4.22 -3.76
CA LYS A 61 -18.90 -3.97 -4.87
C LYS A 61 -18.78 -2.54 -5.40
N ALA A 62 -18.54 -1.59 -4.51
CA ALA A 62 -18.34 -0.18 -4.84
C ALA A 62 -16.91 0.15 -5.27
N TRP A 63 -15.95 -0.77 -5.11
CA TRP A 63 -14.55 -0.51 -5.43
C TRP A 63 -14.35 -0.21 -6.91
N ARG A 64 -13.52 0.80 -7.20
CA ARG A 64 -13.10 1.20 -8.54
C ARG A 64 -11.64 1.60 -8.49
N ALA A 65 -10.86 1.19 -9.49
CA ALA A 65 -9.43 1.42 -9.53
C ALA A 65 -9.08 2.91 -9.56
N GLU A 66 -9.89 3.71 -10.27
CA GLU A 66 -9.66 5.15 -10.47
C GLU A 66 -9.82 5.95 -9.17
N ASN A 67 -10.55 5.39 -8.20
CA ASN A 67 -10.84 6.03 -6.91
C ASN A 67 -9.97 5.47 -5.78
N ASP A 68 -9.09 4.50 -6.05
CA ASP A 68 -8.21 3.90 -5.05
C ASP A 68 -6.82 4.56 -5.08
N THR A 69 -6.60 5.50 -4.16
CA THR A 69 -5.35 6.26 -4.06
C THR A 69 -4.14 5.40 -3.70
N ASP A 70 -4.38 4.23 -3.10
CA ASP A 70 -3.33 3.33 -2.64
C ASP A 70 -3.00 2.26 -3.69
N LEU A 71 -3.80 2.14 -4.76
CA LEU A 71 -3.66 1.10 -5.77
C LEU A 71 -2.27 1.09 -6.42
N ALA A 72 -1.73 2.25 -6.76
CA ALA A 72 -0.40 2.35 -7.37
C ALA A 72 0.70 1.82 -6.43
N PHE A 73 0.51 1.92 -5.12
CA PHE A 73 1.44 1.40 -4.11
C PHE A 73 1.23 -0.08 -3.80
N ASN A 74 0.01 -0.58 -3.99
CA ASN A 74 -0.38 -1.97 -3.77
C ASN A 74 -0.19 -2.88 -5.00
N ALA A 75 0.12 -2.31 -6.18
CA ALA A 75 0.38 -3.08 -7.39
C ALA A 75 1.78 -3.70 -7.36
N ALA A 76 1.86 -5.03 -7.54
CA ALA A 76 3.14 -5.73 -7.65
C ALA A 76 3.85 -5.37 -8.97
N ALA A 77 5.13 -5.02 -8.89
CA ALA A 77 5.97 -4.70 -10.05
C ALA A 77 6.83 -5.88 -10.54
N VAL A 78 6.95 -6.94 -9.75
CA VAL A 78 7.78 -8.11 -10.06
C VAL A 78 6.88 -9.24 -10.57
N PRO A 79 7.06 -9.71 -11.84
CA PRO A 79 6.27 -10.81 -12.38
C PRO A 79 6.65 -12.15 -11.75
N LEU A 80 5.77 -13.13 -11.86
CA LEU A 80 6.05 -14.51 -11.42
C LEU A 80 7.20 -15.10 -12.25
N ALA A 81 8.29 -15.46 -11.59
CA ALA A 81 9.43 -16.09 -12.23
C ALA A 81 9.18 -17.58 -12.52
N ALA A 82 9.59 -18.04 -13.70
CA ALA A 82 9.70 -19.47 -13.98
C ALA A 82 10.79 -20.09 -13.08
N ARG A 83 10.53 -21.30 -12.58
CA ARG A 83 11.44 -22.04 -11.69
C ARG A 83 11.80 -23.39 -12.30
N PHE A 84 12.94 -23.93 -11.89
CA PHE A 84 13.35 -25.30 -12.19
C PHE A 84 13.53 -26.08 -10.89
N THR A 85 13.43 -27.40 -10.94
CA THR A 85 13.67 -28.28 -9.80
C THR A 85 15.00 -29.01 -10.02
N PRO A 86 16.03 -28.76 -9.20
CA PRO A 86 17.30 -29.49 -9.29
C PRO A 86 17.13 -30.94 -8.81
N THR A 87 18.12 -31.78 -9.10
CA THR A 87 18.25 -33.10 -8.47
C THR A 87 18.26 -32.94 -6.95
N PRO A 88 17.39 -33.65 -6.20
CA PRO A 88 17.33 -33.49 -4.76
C PRO A 88 18.63 -33.92 -4.06
N ALA A 89 19.11 -33.10 -3.14
CA ALA A 89 20.23 -33.46 -2.27
C ALA A 89 19.84 -34.52 -1.21
N ASN A 90 18.56 -34.57 -0.83
CA ASN A 90 18.03 -35.55 0.10
C ASN A 90 17.38 -36.72 -0.65
N THR A 91 17.87 -37.93 -0.43
CA THR A 91 17.41 -39.16 -1.09
C THR A 91 15.97 -39.55 -0.76
N THR A 92 15.40 -38.99 0.30
CA THR A 92 13.99 -39.20 0.69
C THR A 92 13.03 -38.16 0.12
N ALA A 93 13.54 -37.12 -0.55
CA ALA A 93 12.71 -36.08 -1.15
C ALA A 93 11.84 -36.65 -2.28
N ARG A 94 10.54 -36.35 -2.23
CA ARG A 94 9.55 -36.85 -3.19
C ARG A 94 9.21 -35.81 -4.25
N SER A 95 10.18 -35.48 -5.09
CA SER A 95 9.99 -34.51 -6.18
C SER A 95 8.80 -34.86 -7.06
N GLY A 96 7.94 -33.88 -7.34
CA GLY A 96 6.74 -34.06 -8.16
C GLY A 96 5.57 -34.80 -7.47
N GLN A 97 5.74 -35.29 -6.24
CA GLN A 97 4.68 -36.00 -5.51
C GLN A 97 4.13 -35.23 -4.31
N ALA A 98 4.87 -34.25 -3.80
CA ALA A 98 4.46 -33.41 -2.69
C ALA A 98 4.73 -31.93 -2.99
N ARG A 99 3.91 -31.07 -2.40
CA ARG A 99 3.97 -29.60 -2.51
C ARG A 99 3.74 -28.99 -1.13
N ILE A 100 4.25 -27.78 -0.93
CA ILE A 100 4.09 -27.03 0.32
C ILE A 100 3.33 -25.74 0.02
N GLN A 101 2.14 -25.61 0.61
CA GLN A 101 1.41 -24.34 0.67
C GLN A 101 1.62 -23.73 2.06
N SER A 102 2.06 -22.47 2.11
CA SER A 102 2.28 -21.75 3.36
C SER A 102 1.21 -20.69 3.55
N LEU A 103 0.50 -20.71 4.69
CA LEU A 103 -0.48 -19.70 5.09
C LEU A 103 0.19 -18.77 6.09
N VAL A 104 0.43 -17.52 5.69
CA VAL A 104 1.27 -16.59 6.46
C VAL A 104 0.52 -15.29 6.71
N SER A 105 0.42 -14.91 7.98
CA SER A 105 0.05 -13.56 8.37
C SER A 105 1.32 -12.69 8.45
N PHE A 106 1.50 -11.79 7.48
CA PHE A 106 2.61 -10.84 7.47
C PHE A 106 2.37 -9.62 8.37
N GLY A 107 1.14 -9.47 8.87
CA GLY A 107 0.70 -8.36 9.70
C GLY A 107 -0.82 -8.43 9.94
N PRO A 108 -1.40 -7.49 10.68
CA PRO A 108 -2.84 -7.40 10.87
C PRO A 108 -3.59 -7.23 9.53
N THR A 109 -4.90 -7.45 9.51
CA THR A 109 -5.70 -7.18 8.29
C THR A 109 -5.83 -5.68 8.02
N SER A 110 -6.16 -4.91 9.06
CA SER A 110 -6.20 -3.45 9.02
C SER A 110 -4.84 -2.85 9.33
N SER A 111 -4.51 -1.73 8.68
CA SER A 111 -3.25 -1.00 8.91
C SER A 111 -1.98 -1.81 8.63
N ASN A 112 -2.04 -2.79 7.73
CA ASN A 112 -0.88 -3.56 7.27
C ASN A 112 -0.06 -2.75 6.25
N PRO A 113 1.18 -2.32 6.54
CA PRO A 113 1.95 -1.48 5.62
C PRO A 113 2.26 -2.21 4.31
N ALA A 114 1.79 -1.67 3.19
CA ALA A 114 1.90 -2.32 1.88
C ALA A 114 3.34 -2.48 1.37
N GLN A 115 4.25 -1.61 1.82
CA GLN A 115 5.63 -1.52 1.35
C GLN A 115 6.65 -1.61 2.50
N GLY A 116 6.25 -2.25 3.60
CA GLY A 116 7.05 -2.34 4.82
C GLY A 116 6.90 -1.11 5.73
N ALA A 117 7.65 -1.12 6.82
CA ALA A 117 7.61 -0.13 7.89
C ALA A 117 9.01 0.09 8.46
N PRO A 118 9.26 1.18 9.21
CA PRO A 118 10.57 1.47 9.82
C PRO A 118 10.85 0.59 11.06
N THR A 119 10.69 -0.73 10.92
CA THR A 119 10.98 -1.74 11.95
C THR A 119 11.68 -2.93 11.31
N ALA A 120 12.53 -3.59 12.09
CA ALA A 120 13.16 -4.86 11.70
C ALA A 120 12.31 -6.08 12.09
N ASP A 121 11.26 -5.88 12.88
CA ASP A 121 10.36 -6.94 13.34
C ASP A 121 9.31 -7.26 12.27
N TYR A 122 9.68 -8.11 11.31
CA TYR A 122 8.81 -8.59 10.24
C TYR A 122 9.16 -10.01 9.81
N TYR A 123 8.18 -10.69 9.23
CA TYR A 123 8.40 -12.03 8.67
C TYR A 123 9.11 -11.95 7.31
N ALA A 124 10.44 -12.07 7.33
CA ALA A 124 11.29 -12.07 6.15
C ALA A 124 11.48 -13.49 5.57
N LEU A 125 10.52 -13.99 4.78
CA LEU A 125 10.63 -15.33 4.21
C LEU A 125 11.88 -15.49 3.31
N THR A 126 12.68 -16.52 3.60
CA THR A 126 13.89 -16.87 2.84
C THR A 126 13.87 -18.27 2.22
N HIS A 127 12.83 -19.07 2.51
CA HIS A 127 12.74 -20.48 2.10
C HIS A 127 11.90 -20.70 0.82
N TRP A 128 11.91 -19.74 -0.10
CA TRP A 128 11.12 -19.73 -1.34
C TRP A 128 11.33 -20.96 -2.23
N SER A 129 12.49 -21.62 -2.14
CA SER A 129 12.83 -22.82 -2.91
C SER A 129 11.97 -24.04 -2.56
N TYR A 130 11.33 -24.07 -1.39
CA TYR A 130 10.51 -25.20 -0.93
C TYR A 130 9.00 -24.94 -1.04
N VAL A 131 8.60 -23.68 -1.24
CA VAL A 131 7.18 -23.27 -1.25
C VAL A 131 6.63 -23.37 -2.67
N ASP A 132 5.56 -24.14 -2.84
CA ASP A 132 4.80 -24.21 -4.10
C ASP A 132 3.90 -22.97 -4.21
N GLU A 133 3.21 -22.64 -3.12
CA GLU A 133 2.30 -21.51 -3.02
C GLU A 133 2.40 -20.83 -1.65
N LEU A 134 2.36 -19.50 -1.64
CA LEU A 134 2.24 -18.70 -0.44
C LEU A 134 0.89 -17.99 -0.44
N VAL A 135 0.12 -18.22 0.62
CA VAL A 135 -1.15 -17.55 0.86
C VAL A 135 -0.92 -16.43 1.87
N PHE A 136 -1.19 -15.20 1.44
CA PHE A 136 -1.28 -14.05 2.35
C PHE A 136 -2.54 -14.22 3.21
N TRP A 137 -2.35 -14.64 4.46
CA TRP A 137 -3.43 -14.96 5.37
C TRP A 137 -3.90 -13.70 6.10
N GLY A 138 -5.11 -13.27 5.78
CA GLY A 138 -5.79 -12.13 6.40
C GLY A 138 -7.30 -12.25 6.30
N GLY A 139 -8.00 -11.23 6.78
CA GLY A 139 -9.45 -11.18 6.86
C GLY A 139 -9.96 -11.40 8.29
N SER A 140 -10.86 -10.54 8.73
CA SER A 140 -11.66 -10.70 9.96
C SER A 140 -13.04 -10.07 9.75
N SER A 141 -13.97 -10.33 10.66
CA SER A 141 -15.31 -9.70 10.67
C SER A 141 -15.30 -8.21 11.00
N GLY A 142 -14.14 -7.63 11.36
CA GLY A 142 -14.07 -6.42 12.17
C GLY A 142 -14.08 -6.75 13.66
#